data_AF-A0A143B6Y6-F1
#
_entry.id   AF-A0A143B6Y6-F1
#
_cell.length_a   1.000
_cell.length_b   1.000
_cell.length_c   1.000
_cell.angle_alpha   90.00
_cell.angle_beta   90.00
_cell.angle_gamma   90.00
#
_symmetry.space_group_name_H-M   'P 1'
#
loop_
_entity.id
_entity.type
_entity.pdbx_description
1 polymer ?
#
loop_
_entity_poly.entity_id
_entity_poly.type
_entity_poly.pdbx_seq_one_letter_code
_entity_poly.pdbx_strand_id
1 'polypeptide(L)' 'MPKIKTNRGAAKRFRKTGTGKVRRNQAFTSHILTKKSSKRKRELRQGTLVAAVDQKNISRLIPYL' A
#
# COMPACT_ATOMS: atom_id res chain seq x y z
N MET A 1 -2.57 24.34 -18.96
CA MET A 1 -3.25 23.26 -18.21
C MET A 1 -2.51 23.02 -16.90
N PRO A 2 -3.14 23.10 -15.72
CA PRO A 2 -2.46 22.86 -14.45
C PRO A 2 -2.09 21.38 -14.29
N LYS A 3 -0.97 21.11 -13.62
CA LYS A 3 -0.56 19.73 -13.26
C LYS A 3 -1.60 19.11 -12.32
N ILE A 4 -1.91 17.83 -12.53
CA ILE A 4 -2.81 17.07 -11.67
C ILE A 4 -2.19 16.98 -10.27
N LYS A 5 -2.91 17.32 -9.22
CA LYS A 5 -2.36 17.23 -7.86
C LYS A 5 -2.35 15.78 -7.39
N THR A 6 -1.19 15.30 -6.95
CA THR A 6 -1.06 14.00 -6.30
C THR A 6 -1.76 13.99 -4.95
N ASN A 7 -2.55 12.95 -4.68
CA ASN A 7 -3.12 12.74 -3.35
C ASN A 7 -2.00 12.39 -2.35
N ARG A 8 -1.68 13.33 -1.46
CA ARG A 8 -0.57 13.20 -0.50
C ARG A 8 -0.80 12.08 0.51
N GLY A 9 -2.05 11.78 0.86
CA GLY A 9 -2.39 10.65 1.73
C GLY A 9 -2.09 9.30 1.08
N ALA A 10 -2.41 9.16 -0.22
CA ALA A 10 -2.09 7.97 -0.99
C ALA A 10 -0.57 7.83 -1.23
N ALA A 11 0.11 8.91 -1.60
CA ALA A 11 1.55 8.91 -1.86
C ALA A 11 2.41 8.52 -0.65
N LYS A 12 1.91 8.74 0.58
CA LYS A 12 2.60 8.30 1.81
C LYS A 12 2.46 6.79 2.08
N ARG A 13 1.44 6.15 1.51
CA ARG A 13 1.05 4.75 1.82
C ARG A 13 1.41 3.76 0.72
N PHE A 14 1.43 4.22 -0.53
CA PHE A 14 1.67 3.39 -1.72
C PHE A 14 2.97 3.81 -2.40
N ARG A 15 3.75 2.82 -2.84
CA ARG A 15 4.97 3.03 -3.63
C ARG A 15 4.98 2.15 -4.86
N LYS A 16 5.54 2.65 -5.96
CA LYS A 16 5.74 1.87 -7.17
C LYS A 16 7.01 1.03 -7.04
N THR A 17 6.93 -0.20 -7.51
CA THR A 17 8.08 -1.09 -7.67
C THR A 17 8.74 -0.84 -9.04
N GLY A 18 9.98 -1.30 -9.23
CA GLY A 18 10.69 -1.12 -10.51
C GLY A 18 9.95 -1.71 -11.72
N THR A 19 9.09 -2.70 -11.51
CA THR A 19 8.26 -3.33 -12.56
C THR A 19 6.90 -2.67 -12.75
N GLY A 20 6.62 -1.54 -12.08
CA GLY A 20 5.38 -0.78 -12.22
C GLY A 20 4.22 -1.26 -11.34
N LYS A 21 4.39 -2.33 -10.56
CA LYS A 21 3.38 -2.77 -9.58
C LYS A 21 3.38 -1.86 -8.35
N VAL A 22 2.23 -1.74 -7.69
CA VAL A 22 2.08 -0.92 -6.48
C VAL A 22 2.24 -1.79 -5.23
N ARG A 23 3.17 -1.41 -4.35
CA ARG A 23 3.42 -2.03 -3.04
C ARG A 23 2.72 -1.25 -1.94
N ARG A 24 2.23 -1.97 -0.93
CA ARG A 24 1.61 -1.45 0.31
C ARG A 24 2.07 -2.23 1.54
N ASN A 25 1.88 -1.64 2.72
CA ASN A 25 1.98 -2.36 3.98
C ASN A 25 0.64 -3.06 4.31
N GLN A 26 0.70 -4.13 5.09
CA GLN A 26 -0.50 -4.83 5.55
C GLN A 26 -1.06 -4.18 6.82
N ALA A 27 -2.37 -4.33 7.02
CA ALA A 27 -3.07 -3.79 8.17
C ALA A 27 -2.97 -4.74 9.39
N PHE A 28 -3.57 -4.33 10.52
CA PHE A 28 -3.71 -5.13 11.73
C PHE A 28 -2.41 -5.42 12.50
N THR A 29 -1.40 -4.56 12.39
CA THR A 29 -0.14 -4.67 13.14
C THR A 29 -0.01 -3.67 14.29
N SER A 30 -0.98 -2.77 14.50
CA SER A 30 -0.86 -1.68 15.48
C SER A 30 -1.26 -2.06 16.90
N HIS A 31 -2.39 -2.78 17.08
CA HIS A 31 -2.93 -3.13 18.40
C HIS A 31 -3.59 -4.51 18.37
N ILE A 32 -3.92 -5.04 19.56
CA ILE A 32 -4.51 -6.37 19.77
C ILE A 32 -3.61 -7.45 19.17
N LEU A 33 -2.31 -7.37 19.48
CA LEU A 33 -1.27 -8.30 19.01
C LEU A 33 -1.09 -9.50 19.93
N THR A 34 -1.46 -9.36 21.20
CA THR A 34 -1.31 -10.40 22.23
C THR A 34 -2.05 -11.68 21.86
N LYS A 35 -3.28 -11.58 21.34
CA LYS A 35 -4.09 -12.72 20.91
C LYS A 35 -3.73 -13.31 19.53
N LYS A 36 -2.81 -12.67 18.79
CA LYS A 36 -2.43 -13.12 17.44
C LYS A 36 -1.25 -14.06 17.53
N SER A 37 -1.32 -15.18 16.81
CA SER A 37 -0.20 -16.12 16.69
C SER A 37 1.05 -15.42 16.15
N SER A 38 2.22 -15.91 16.57
CA SER A 38 3.53 -15.43 16.09
C SER A 38 3.64 -15.51 14.56
N LYS A 39 3.13 -16.59 13.96
CA LYS A 39 3.05 -16.80 12.51
C LYS A 39 2.28 -15.67 11.82
N ARG A 40 1.06 -15.35 12.28
CA ARG A 40 0.24 -14.28 11.70
C ARG A 40 0.93 -12.92 11.79
N LYS A 41 1.56 -12.60 12.92
CA LYS A 41 2.31 -11.34 13.09
C LYS A 41 3.49 -11.24 12.12
N ARG A 42 4.17 -12.35 11.83
CA ARG A 42 5.30 -12.41 10.89
C ARG A 42 4.85 -12.16 9.45
N GLU A 43 3.75 -12.76 9.03
CA GLU A 43 3.18 -12.58 7.68
C GLU A 43 2.72 -11.13 7.45
N LEU A 44 2.03 -10.54 8.43
CA LEU A 44 1.54 -9.15 8.36
C LEU A 44 2.68 -8.11 8.37
N ARG A 45 3.90 -8.47 8.80
CA ARG A 45 5.06 -7.56 8.80
C ARG A 45 5.54 -7.26 7.37
N GLN A 46 5.33 -8.18 6.44
CA GLN A 46 5.88 -8.06 5.09
C GLN A 46 5.00 -7.17 4.21
N GLY A 47 5.65 -6.29 3.44
CA GLY A 47 4.96 -5.50 2.42
C GLY A 47 4.41 -6.42 1.33
N THR A 48 3.18 -6.14 0.89
CA THR A 48 2.51 -6.91 -0.15
C THR A 48 2.16 -6.03 -1.33
N LEU A 49 1.76 -6.65 -2.43
CA LEU A 49 1.26 -5.96 -3.60
C LEU A 49 -0.22 -5.59 -3.40
N VAL A 50 -0.63 -4.52 -4.05
CA VAL A 50 -2.05 -4.18 -4.20
C VAL A 50 -2.70 -5.24 -5.10
N ALA A 51 -3.94 -5.60 -4.81
CA ALA A 51 -4.72 -6.49 -5.66
C ALA A 51 -4.92 -5.87 -7.06
N ALA A 52 -5.00 -6.70 -8.10
CA ALA A 52 -5.12 -6.23 -9.48
C ALA A 52 -6.33 -5.29 -9.70
N VAL A 53 -7.45 -5.58 -9.01
CA VAL A 53 -8.69 -4.80 -9.08
C VAL A 53 -8.53 -3.35 -8.61
N ASP A 54 -7.68 -3.10 -7.62
CA ASP A 54 -7.50 -1.77 -7.02
C ASP A 54 -6.40 -0.96 -7.71
N GLN A 55 -5.56 -1.60 -8.50
CA GLN A 55 -4.37 -0.98 -9.09
C GLN A 55 -4.72 0.25 -9.94
N LYS A 56 -5.77 0.16 -10.76
CA LYS A 56 -6.24 1.26 -11.61
C LYS A 56 -6.70 2.47 -10.80
N ASN A 57 -7.34 2.23 -9.64
CA ASN A 57 -7.84 3.31 -8.79
C ASN A 57 -6.68 4.01 -8.08
N ILE A 58 -5.69 3.26 -7.59
CA ILE A 58 -4.54 3.84 -6.91
C ILE A 58 -3.65 4.63 -7.87
N SER A 59 -3.40 4.12 -9.09
CA SER A 59 -2.59 4.85 -10.08
C SER A 59 -3.15 6.24 -10.41
N ARG A 60 -4.48 6.42 -10.39
CA ARG A 60 -5.11 7.75 -10.57
C ARG A 60 -4.85 8.71 -9.42
N LEU A 61 -4.72 8.20 -8.19
CA LEU A 61 -4.44 9.00 -7.00
C LEU A 61 -2.98 9.47 -6.92
N ILE A 62 -2.07 8.67 -7.51
CA ILE A 62 -0.63 8.91 -7.53
C ILE A 62 -0.07 8.96 -8.96
N PRO A 63 -0.44 9.99 -9.75
CA PRO A 63 -0.16 10.03 -11.19
C PRO A 63 1.33 10.17 -11.55
N TYR A 64 2.17 10.61 -10.61
CA TYR A 64 3.59 10.88 -10.83
C TYR A 64 4.53 9.93 -10.09
N LEU A 65 4.04 8.77 -9.66
CA LEU A 65 4.82 7.73 -8.99
C LEU A 65 5.15 6.56 -9.93
#